data_AF-A0A9X0YRG1-F1
#
_entry.id   AF-A0A9X0YRG1-F1
#
_cell.length_a   1.000
_cell.length_b   1.000
_cell.length_c   1.000
_cell.angle_alpha   90.00
_cell.angle_beta   90.00
_cell.angle_gamma   90.00
#
_symmetry.space_group_name_H-M   'P 1'
#
loop_
_entity.id
_entity.type
_entity.pdbx_description
1 polymer ?
#
loop_
_entity_poly.entity_id
_entity_poly.type
_entity_poly.pdbx_seq_one_letter_code
_entity_poly.pdbx_strand_id
1 'polypeptide(L)'
;MKTLICFGFIIISFCSYSQTFVDDVDRVAVVVIDYCVDENGKRYDININLEKSSYKNESWQQGCLEHFKKGDLIYPMKMINNCWQSVYYFVNAKYKTYDLPQEDWEKCKVFHLGKFKYESPAYSETIIKRRKKRQIEKGGVGGKQVYKIKWTNDYKYQLETVKMSLKKDKHKEGNVIDVEIIEVLNDTTYLYKANVSNDDKANIVFGLITKFVK
;
A
#
# COMPACT_ATOMS: atom_id res chain seq x y z
N MET A 1 35.98 -18.80 32.90
CA MET A 1 35.02 -19.60 32.10
C MET A 1 34.26 -18.64 31.19
N LYS A 2 34.20 -18.97 29.90
CA LYS A 2 33.72 -18.08 28.84
C LYS A 2 32.21 -17.86 28.92
N THR A 3 31.85 -16.61 28.70
CA THR A 3 30.54 -15.98 28.61
C THR A 3 29.65 -16.61 27.53
N LEU A 4 28.34 -16.75 27.80
CA LEU A 4 27.33 -16.78 26.75
C LEU A 4 26.08 -16.02 27.25
N ILE A 5 26.01 -14.74 26.91
CA ILE A 5 24.79 -13.94 27.08
C ILE A 5 24.01 -14.10 25.77
N CYS A 6 22.96 -14.91 25.78
CA CYS A 6 22.01 -14.98 24.68
C CYS A 6 21.11 -13.74 24.70
N PHE A 7 21.49 -12.72 23.92
CA PHE A 7 20.56 -11.67 23.50
C PHE A 7 19.60 -12.25 22.46
N GLY A 8 18.50 -12.83 22.93
CA GLY A 8 17.35 -13.16 22.09
C GLY A 8 16.65 -11.88 21.68
N PHE A 9 17.00 -11.33 20.52
CA PHE A 9 16.18 -10.32 19.86
C PHE A 9 14.90 -11.00 19.38
N ILE A 10 13.86 -10.94 20.21
CA ILE A 10 12.48 -11.16 19.78
C ILE A 10 12.13 -9.96 18.89
N ILE A 11 12.40 -10.08 17.59
CA ILE A 11 11.85 -9.16 16.59
C ILE A 11 10.36 -9.47 16.50
N ILE A 12 9.57 -8.76 17.28
CA ILE A 12 8.12 -8.66 17.11
C ILE A 12 7.93 -7.97 15.76
N SER A 13 7.78 -8.76 14.71
CA SER A 13 7.53 -8.26 13.35
C SER A 13 6.11 -7.74 13.30
N PHE A 14 5.96 -6.44 13.52
CA PHE A 14 4.71 -5.74 13.26
C PHE A 14 4.34 -5.95 11.80
N CYS A 15 3.09 -6.33 11.53
CA CYS A 15 2.50 -6.36 10.20
C CYS A 15 2.41 -4.93 9.65
N SER A 16 3.56 -4.36 9.29
CA SER A 16 3.67 -3.14 8.53
C SER A 16 3.74 -3.54 7.07
N TYR A 17 3.04 -2.80 6.22
CA TYR A 17 3.17 -2.86 4.76
C TYR A 17 4.60 -2.44 4.41
N SER A 18 5.56 -3.37 4.50
CA SER A 18 6.94 -3.11 4.16
C SER A 18 7.05 -3.21 2.65
N GLN A 19 7.37 -2.08 2.03
CA GLN A 19 7.75 -2.05 0.63
C GLN A 19 9.26 -2.25 0.54
N THR A 20 9.68 -3.16 -0.33
CA THR A 20 11.09 -3.45 -0.56
C THR A 20 11.61 -2.58 -1.69
N PHE A 21 12.72 -1.88 -1.47
CA PHE A 21 13.37 -1.12 -2.53
C PHE A 21 14.31 -2.01 -3.33
N VAL A 22 14.21 -1.95 -4.66
CA VAL A 22 14.99 -2.71 -5.62
C VAL A 22 15.36 -1.81 -6.81
N ASP A 23 16.34 -2.21 -7.62
CA ASP A 23 16.83 -1.37 -8.73
C ASP A 23 16.24 -1.75 -10.10
N ASP A 24 15.63 -2.94 -10.21
CA ASP A 24 15.19 -3.61 -11.44
C ASP A 24 13.68 -3.53 -11.70
N VAL A 25 13.00 -2.53 -11.14
CA VAL A 25 11.59 -2.20 -11.44
C VAL A 25 11.49 -0.76 -11.94
N ASP A 26 10.63 -0.45 -12.89
CA ASP A 26 10.53 0.94 -13.40
C ASP A 26 10.10 1.92 -12.30
N ARG A 27 9.07 1.55 -11.53
CA ARG A 27 8.46 2.38 -10.47
C ARG A 27 8.06 1.58 -9.26
N VAL A 28 6.92 0.91 -9.36
CA VAL A 28 6.38 0.02 -8.34
C VAL A 28 5.99 -1.28 -9.02
N ALA A 29 6.23 -2.39 -8.34
CA ALA A 29 5.85 -3.70 -8.82
C ALA A 29 5.31 -4.54 -7.66
N VAL A 30 4.57 -5.60 -7.99
CA VAL A 30 3.98 -6.49 -6.99
C VAL A 30 4.23 -7.95 -7.32
N VAL A 31 4.35 -8.75 -6.26
CA VAL A 31 4.22 -10.21 -6.31
C VAL A 31 2.96 -10.56 -5.54
N VAL A 32 2.04 -11.24 -6.21
CA VAL A 32 0.76 -11.68 -5.63
C VAL A 32 0.82 -13.18 -5.40
N ILE A 33 0.53 -13.59 -4.17
CA ILE A 33 0.45 -15.00 -3.76
C ILE A 33 -1.00 -15.33 -3.47
N ASP A 34 -1.54 -16.32 -4.17
CA ASP A 34 -2.84 -16.91 -3.88
C ASP A 34 -2.65 -18.07 -2.89
N TYR A 35 -3.59 -18.20 -1.96
CA TYR A 35 -3.61 -19.29 -0.98
C TYR A 35 -5.02 -19.51 -0.45
N CYS A 36 -5.29 -20.71 0.05
CA CYS A 36 -6.54 -21.04 0.74
C CYS A 36 -6.26 -21.41 2.20
N VAL A 37 -7.28 -21.29 3.05
CA VAL A 37 -7.20 -21.62 4.48
C VAL A 37 -8.24 -22.69 4.81
N ASP A 38 -7.80 -23.79 5.40
CA ASP A 38 -8.69 -24.90 5.76
C ASP A 38 -9.45 -24.62 7.07
N GLU A 39 -10.32 -25.56 7.46
CA GLU A 39 -11.13 -25.47 8.69
C GLU A 39 -10.29 -25.39 9.98
N ASN A 40 -9.05 -25.88 9.94
CA ASN A 40 -8.10 -25.84 11.06
C ASN A 40 -7.25 -24.57 11.05
N GLY A 41 -7.49 -23.65 10.12
CA GLY A 41 -6.73 -22.42 9.99
C GLY A 41 -5.37 -22.58 9.31
N LYS A 42 -5.10 -23.74 8.70
CA LYS A 42 -3.84 -24.02 7.99
C LYS A 42 -3.94 -23.59 6.54
N ARG A 43 -2.86 -23.01 6.02
CA ARG A 43 -2.77 -22.60 4.62
C ARG A 43 -2.45 -23.78 3.70
N TYR A 44 -3.06 -23.79 2.53
CA TYR A 44 -2.81 -24.73 1.44
C TYR A 44 -2.98 -24.05 0.08
N ASP A 45 -2.66 -24.77 -1.00
CA ASP A 45 -2.70 -24.27 -2.39
C ASP A 45 -2.01 -22.91 -2.56
N ILE A 46 -0.77 -22.83 -2.06
CA ILE A 46 0.00 -21.57 -2.03
C ILE A 46 0.81 -21.47 -3.32
N ASN A 47 0.44 -20.52 -4.18
CA ASN A 47 1.10 -20.30 -5.48
C ASN A 47 1.24 -18.81 -5.81
N ILE A 48 2.19 -18.48 -6.69
CA ILE A 48 2.34 -17.11 -7.21
C ILE A 48 1.34 -16.91 -8.35
N ASN A 49 0.53 -15.87 -8.25
CA ASN A 49 -0.38 -15.48 -9.31
C ASN A 49 0.39 -14.65 -10.36
N LEU A 50 0.84 -15.29 -11.44
CA LEU A 50 1.63 -14.65 -12.49
C LEU A 50 0.84 -13.60 -13.28
N GLU A 51 -0.48 -13.75 -13.41
CA GLU A 51 -1.35 -12.80 -14.11
C GLU A 51 -1.48 -11.48 -13.35
N LYS A 52 -1.56 -11.54 -12.02
CA LYS A 52 -1.68 -10.37 -11.14
C LYS A 52 -0.33 -9.81 -10.67
N SER A 53 0.77 -10.52 -10.92
CA SER A 53 2.12 -10.10 -10.54
C SER A 53 2.79 -9.28 -11.64
N SER A 54 3.21 -8.07 -11.31
CA SER A 54 3.95 -7.20 -12.23
C SER A 54 5.47 -7.31 -12.08
N TYR A 55 5.98 -7.75 -10.93
CA TYR A 55 7.43 -7.92 -10.75
C TYR A 55 7.89 -9.22 -11.41
N LYS A 56 8.91 -9.16 -12.28
CA LYS A 56 9.33 -10.29 -13.13
C LYS A 56 10.59 -11.02 -12.64
N ASN A 57 11.26 -10.52 -11.60
CA ASN A 57 12.44 -11.18 -11.07
C ASN A 57 12.07 -12.46 -10.30
N GLU A 58 12.42 -13.62 -10.86
CA GLU A 58 12.08 -14.94 -10.31
C GLU A 58 12.68 -15.19 -8.93
N SER A 59 13.90 -14.70 -8.67
CA SER A 59 14.56 -14.88 -7.37
C SER A 59 13.80 -14.14 -6.27
N TRP A 60 13.34 -12.92 -6.56
CA TRP A 60 12.49 -12.16 -5.63
C TRP A 60 11.12 -12.81 -5.43
N GLN A 61 10.49 -13.28 -6.51
CA GLN A 61 9.22 -14.00 -6.43
C GLN A 61 9.31 -15.24 -5.51
N GLN A 62 10.36 -16.05 -5.70
CA GLN A 62 10.61 -17.23 -4.88
C GLN A 62 10.88 -16.85 -3.42
N GLY A 63 11.65 -15.78 -3.18
CA GLY A 63 11.87 -15.22 -1.85
C GLY A 63 10.57 -14.81 -1.15
N CYS A 64 9.65 -14.16 -1.86
CA CYS A 64 8.31 -13.83 -1.34
C CYS A 64 7.51 -15.09 -0.96
N LEU A 65 7.54 -16.11 -1.81
CA LEU A 65 6.83 -17.37 -1.57
C LEU A 65 7.36 -18.09 -0.33
N GLU A 66 8.69 -18.15 -0.18
CA GLU A 66 9.33 -18.74 0.99
C GLU A 66 9.07 -17.97 2.28
N HIS A 67 9.18 -16.64 2.23
CA HIS A 67 8.85 -15.78 3.36
C HIS A 67 7.39 -15.98 3.78
N PHE A 68 6.47 -16.01 2.81
CA PHE A 68 5.05 -16.25 3.08
C PHE A 68 4.83 -17.60 3.75
N LYS A 69 5.41 -18.70 3.21
CA LYS A 69 5.26 -20.05 3.77
C LYS A 69 5.80 -20.17 5.21
N LYS A 70 6.83 -19.40 5.57
CA LYS A 70 7.45 -19.41 6.90
C LYS A 70 6.70 -18.56 7.94
N GLY A 71 5.99 -17.50 7.54
CA GLY A 71 5.26 -16.64 8.46
C GLY A 71 3.92 -17.22 8.91
N ASP A 72 3.39 -16.84 10.06
CA ASP A 72 2.08 -17.29 10.55
C ASP A 72 0.94 -16.36 10.14
N LEU A 73 -0.28 -16.91 10.00
CA LEU A 73 -1.48 -16.10 9.79
C LEU A 73 -1.90 -15.41 11.08
N ILE A 74 -2.20 -14.12 10.99
CA ILE A 74 -2.79 -13.37 12.08
C ILE A 74 -4.31 -13.58 12.07
N TYR A 75 -4.82 -14.36 13.02
CA TYR A 75 -6.22 -14.78 13.15
C TYR A 75 -6.73 -15.72 12.03
N PRO A 76 -6.11 -16.91 11.86
CA PRO A 76 -6.48 -17.84 10.80
C PRO A 76 -7.96 -18.27 10.84
N MET A 77 -8.54 -18.34 12.04
CA MET A 77 -9.95 -18.72 12.22
C MET A 77 -10.96 -17.78 11.55
N LYS A 78 -10.58 -16.53 11.26
CA LYS A 78 -11.43 -15.59 10.52
C LYS A 78 -11.37 -15.80 9.00
N MET A 79 -10.51 -16.71 8.55
CA MET A 79 -10.15 -16.88 7.15
C MET A 79 -10.51 -18.27 6.60
N ILE A 80 -10.94 -19.18 7.48
CA ILE A 80 -11.22 -20.58 7.15
C ILE A 80 -12.20 -20.73 5.98
N ASN A 81 -12.04 -21.81 5.23
CA ASN A 81 -12.87 -22.20 4.10
C ASN A 81 -12.98 -21.14 3.00
N ASN A 82 -11.96 -20.29 2.87
CA ASN A 82 -11.88 -19.26 1.84
C ASN A 82 -10.46 -19.17 1.27
N CYS A 83 -10.37 -18.63 0.07
CA CYS A 83 -9.11 -18.30 -0.59
C CYS A 83 -8.86 -16.79 -0.58
N TRP A 84 -7.59 -16.44 -0.47
CA TRP A 84 -7.12 -15.11 -0.15
C TRP A 84 -5.88 -14.78 -0.99
N GLN A 85 -5.54 -13.51 -1.02
CA GLN A 85 -4.34 -13.01 -1.69
C GLN A 85 -3.43 -12.33 -0.68
N SER A 86 -2.13 -12.58 -0.79
CA SER A 86 -1.08 -11.80 -0.13
C SER A 86 -0.30 -11.04 -1.19
N VAL A 87 0.07 -9.78 -0.90
CA VAL A 87 0.73 -8.91 -1.87
C VAL A 87 2.01 -8.36 -1.26
N TYR A 88 3.12 -8.63 -1.94
CA TYR A 88 4.43 -8.01 -1.68
C TYR A 88 4.61 -6.84 -2.64
N TYR A 89 5.17 -5.75 -2.13
CA TYR A 89 5.33 -4.50 -2.87
C TYR A 89 6.80 -4.15 -3.01
N PHE A 90 7.17 -3.79 -4.24
CA PHE A 90 8.51 -3.40 -4.62
C PHE A 90 8.49 -1.99 -5.19
N VAL A 91 9.52 -1.20 -4.88
CA VAL A 91 9.65 0.20 -5.30
C VAL A 91 11.05 0.40 -5.86
N ASN A 92 11.19 1.15 -6.95
CA ASN A 92 12.51 1.48 -7.47
C ASN A 92 13.28 2.32 -6.43
N ALA A 93 14.51 1.92 -6.10
CA ALA A 93 15.32 2.58 -5.09
C ALA A 93 15.60 4.05 -5.38
N LYS A 94 15.54 4.50 -6.64
CA LYS A 94 15.68 5.92 -7.02
C LYS A 94 14.68 6.81 -6.30
N TYR A 95 13.47 6.30 -5.98
CA TYR A 95 12.43 7.09 -5.30
C TYR A 95 12.68 7.33 -3.82
N LYS A 96 13.74 6.74 -3.23
CA LYS A 96 14.16 7.09 -1.86
C LYS A 96 14.49 8.57 -1.72
N THR A 97 15.05 9.17 -2.77
CA THR A 97 15.53 10.56 -2.78
C THR A 97 14.96 11.36 -3.96
N TYR A 98 14.02 10.79 -4.72
CA TYR A 98 13.44 11.46 -5.87
C TYR A 98 12.39 12.47 -5.43
N ASP A 99 12.50 13.66 -6.00
CA ASP A 99 11.52 14.73 -5.88
C ASP A 99 11.02 15.14 -7.27
N LEU A 100 9.77 15.56 -7.34
CA LEU A 100 9.13 15.95 -8.58
C LEU A 100 9.83 17.20 -9.18
N PRO A 101 10.30 17.16 -10.44
CA PRO A 101 10.86 18.33 -11.12
C PRO A 101 9.89 19.52 -11.13
N GLN A 102 10.41 20.74 -10.98
CA GLN A 102 9.58 21.94 -10.87
C GLN A 102 8.67 22.18 -12.08
N GLU A 103 9.14 21.81 -13.26
CA GLU A 103 8.38 21.87 -14.52
C GLU A 103 7.12 20.99 -14.52
N ASP A 104 7.04 19.97 -13.66
CA ASP A 104 5.90 19.08 -13.56
C ASP A 104 4.89 19.48 -12.48
N TRP A 105 5.21 20.46 -11.62
CA TRP A 105 4.34 20.83 -10.50
C TRP A 105 2.95 21.27 -10.96
N GLU A 106 2.90 22.10 -12.00
CA GLU A 106 1.66 22.63 -12.56
C GLU A 106 0.81 21.52 -13.22
N LYS A 107 1.46 20.46 -13.74
CA LYS A 107 0.76 19.31 -14.32
C LYS A 107 -0.09 18.58 -13.26
N CYS A 108 0.28 18.66 -11.99
CA CYS A 108 -0.45 18.00 -10.91
C CYS A 108 -1.83 18.60 -10.62
N LYS A 109 -2.13 19.83 -11.08
CA LYS A 109 -3.46 20.47 -10.91
C LYS A 109 -4.61 19.60 -11.40
N VAL A 110 -4.38 18.80 -12.44
CA VAL A 110 -5.40 17.89 -13.00
C VAL A 110 -5.86 16.83 -12.01
N PHE A 111 -5.07 16.51 -10.98
CA PHE A 111 -5.36 15.50 -9.96
C PHE A 111 -6.08 16.05 -8.73
N HIS A 112 -6.32 17.36 -8.64
CA HIS A 112 -6.99 17.97 -7.48
C HIS A 112 -8.43 17.51 -7.31
N LEU A 113 -9.09 17.20 -8.44
CA LEU A 113 -10.49 16.85 -8.52
C LEU A 113 -10.69 15.68 -9.48
N GLY A 114 -11.62 14.78 -9.13
CA GLY A 114 -11.98 13.68 -10.02
C GLY A 114 -12.37 12.40 -9.29
N LYS A 115 -12.45 11.34 -10.09
CA LYS A 115 -12.57 9.96 -9.62
C LYS A 115 -11.26 9.25 -9.93
N PHE A 116 -10.75 8.48 -8.96
CA PHE A 116 -9.48 7.79 -9.06
C PHE A 116 -9.58 6.37 -8.52
N LYS A 117 -8.62 5.53 -8.89
CA LYS A 117 -8.40 4.19 -8.33
C LYS A 117 -6.93 4.01 -7.99
N TYR A 118 -6.66 3.15 -7.03
CA TYR A 118 -5.32 2.61 -6.83
C TYR A 118 -5.04 1.54 -7.90
N GLU A 119 -3.81 1.49 -8.38
CA GLU A 119 -3.37 0.38 -9.25
C GLU A 119 -2.94 -0.85 -8.44
N SER A 120 -2.76 -0.70 -7.12
CA SER A 120 -2.46 -1.81 -6.22
C SER A 120 -3.60 -2.86 -6.24
N PRO A 121 -3.29 -4.15 -6.43
CA PRO A 121 -4.30 -5.22 -6.38
C PRO A 121 -5.12 -5.24 -5.08
N ALA A 122 -4.50 -4.91 -3.95
CA ALA A 122 -5.17 -4.92 -2.63
C ALA A 122 -6.29 -3.87 -2.50
N TYR A 123 -6.27 -2.83 -3.36
CA TYR A 123 -7.22 -1.73 -3.34
C TYR A 123 -7.86 -1.48 -4.72
N SER A 124 -7.77 -2.45 -5.61
CA SER A 124 -8.28 -2.39 -7.00
C SER A 124 -9.78 -2.06 -7.08
N GLU A 125 -10.55 -2.53 -6.10
CA GLU A 125 -11.99 -2.28 -5.94
C GLU A 125 -12.32 -0.95 -5.25
N THR A 126 -11.32 -0.23 -4.73
CA THR A 126 -11.52 1.04 -4.05
C THR A 126 -11.58 2.19 -5.06
N ILE A 127 -12.70 2.90 -5.04
CA ILE A 127 -12.92 4.12 -5.82
C ILE A 127 -12.74 5.33 -4.91
N ILE A 128 -11.83 6.21 -5.30
CA ILE A 128 -11.56 7.50 -4.67
C ILE A 128 -12.37 8.57 -5.40
N LYS A 129 -13.23 9.30 -4.67
CA LYS A 129 -13.90 10.50 -5.17
C LYS A 129 -13.32 11.73 -4.46
N ARG A 130 -12.53 12.53 -5.18
CA ARG A 130 -11.86 13.72 -4.66
C ARG A 130 -12.59 14.99 -5.08
N ARG A 131 -12.86 15.86 -4.11
CA ARG A 131 -13.44 17.20 -4.25
C ARG A 131 -12.54 18.20 -3.51
N LYS A 132 -12.79 19.50 -3.72
CA LYS A 132 -11.98 20.62 -3.20
C LYS A 132 -11.56 20.52 -1.73
N LYS A 133 -12.46 20.05 -0.84
CA LYS A 133 -12.20 19.93 0.61
C LYS A 133 -12.47 18.52 1.16
N ARG A 134 -12.82 17.55 0.32
CA ARG A 134 -13.23 16.21 0.77
C ARG A 134 -12.81 15.12 -0.20
N GLN A 135 -12.26 14.03 0.34
CA GLN A 135 -12.05 12.77 -0.36
C GLN A 135 -12.93 11.68 0.25
N ILE A 136 -13.56 10.86 -0.58
CA ILE A 136 -14.37 9.72 -0.14
C ILE A 136 -13.88 8.49 -0.89
N GLU A 137 -13.50 7.46 -0.15
CA GLU A 137 -13.09 6.17 -0.69
C GLU A 137 -14.19 5.16 -0.39
N LYS A 138 -14.55 4.35 -1.38
CA LYS A 138 -15.59 3.31 -1.27
C LYS A 138 -15.21 2.08 -2.06
N GLY A 139 -15.66 0.93 -1.60
CA GLY A 139 -15.40 -0.35 -2.25
C GLY A 139 -14.20 -1.06 -1.64
N GLY A 140 -13.98 -2.31 -2.06
CA GLY A 140 -13.02 -3.22 -1.43
C GLY A 140 -13.37 -3.56 0.02
N VAL A 141 -12.41 -4.15 0.72
CA VAL A 141 -12.57 -4.64 2.10
C VAL A 141 -12.69 -3.53 3.14
N GLY A 142 -12.27 -2.30 2.82
CA GLY A 142 -12.21 -1.15 3.75
C GLY A 142 -13.54 -0.42 3.97
N GLY A 143 -14.58 -0.75 3.21
CA GLY A 143 -15.87 -0.05 3.28
C GLY A 143 -15.78 1.42 2.86
N LYS A 144 -16.61 2.29 3.46
CA LYS A 144 -16.62 3.74 3.16
C LYS A 144 -15.67 4.48 4.09
N GLN A 145 -14.69 5.18 3.53
CA GLN A 145 -13.74 6.01 4.25
C GLN A 145 -13.92 7.47 3.81
N VAL A 146 -13.82 8.41 4.74
CA VAL A 146 -14.01 9.84 4.48
C VAL A 146 -12.83 10.62 5.03
N TYR A 147 -12.28 11.49 4.20
CA TYR A 147 -11.17 12.36 4.54
C TYR A 147 -11.50 13.81 4.23
N LYS A 148 -10.93 14.71 5.01
CA LYS A 148 -10.79 16.12 4.65
C LYS A 148 -9.46 16.28 3.93
N ILE A 149 -9.49 16.87 2.74
CA ILE A 149 -8.29 17.09 1.92
C ILE A 149 -7.92 18.57 1.96
N LYS A 150 -6.63 18.84 2.12
CA LYS A 150 -6.03 20.17 2.03
C LYS A 150 -4.80 20.10 1.13
N TRP A 151 -4.89 20.69 -0.06
CA TRP A 151 -3.74 20.92 -0.92
C TRP A 151 -2.88 22.03 -0.33
N THR A 152 -1.58 21.78 -0.22
CA THR A 152 -0.58 22.76 0.27
C THR A 152 0.10 23.44 -0.91
N ASN A 153 0.28 22.71 -1.99
CA ASN A 153 0.63 23.19 -3.33
C ASN A 153 0.04 22.20 -4.36
N ASP A 154 0.45 22.27 -5.62
CA ASP A 154 -0.17 21.45 -6.66
C ASP A 154 0.18 19.96 -6.61
N TYR A 155 1.30 19.58 -5.99
CA TYR A 155 1.80 18.21 -5.90
C TYR A 155 1.78 17.64 -4.47
N LYS A 156 1.46 18.46 -3.45
CA LYS A 156 1.39 18.04 -2.04
C LYS A 156 0.02 18.32 -1.41
N TYR A 157 -0.53 17.33 -0.73
CA TYR A 157 -1.77 17.46 0.02
C TYR A 157 -1.79 16.62 1.28
N GLN A 158 -2.66 17.02 2.20
CA GLN A 158 -2.90 16.30 3.45
C GLN A 158 -4.30 15.70 3.44
N LEU A 159 -4.43 14.48 3.96
CA LEU A 159 -5.69 13.80 4.23
C LEU A 159 -5.88 13.60 5.73
N GLU A 160 -6.82 14.32 6.31
CA GLU A 160 -7.25 14.10 7.69
C GLU A 160 -8.39 13.07 7.69
N THR A 161 -8.23 11.99 8.44
CA THR A 161 -9.23 10.92 8.53
C THR A 161 -10.42 11.37 9.36
N VAL A 162 -11.60 11.46 8.74
CA VAL A 162 -12.83 11.91 9.40
C VAL A 162 -13.73 10.74 9.79
N LYS A 163 -13.82 9.71 8.93
CA LYS A 163 -14.69 8.56 9.20
C LYS A 163 -14.16 7.27 8.58
N MET A 164 -14.08 6.24 9.41
CA MET A 164 -13.77 4.86 9.04
C MET A 164 -15.01 3.97 9.25
N SER A 165 -15.25 3.05 8.32
CA SER A 165 -16.41 2.14 8.40
C SER A 165 -16.15 0.93 9.28
N LEU A 166 -14.92 0.39 9.28
CA LEU A 166 -14.59 -0.81 10.03
C LEU A 166 -14.25 -0.48 11.48
N LYS A 167 -14.83 -1.24 12.42
CA LYS A 167 -14.56 -1.07 13.86
C LYS A 167 -13.06 -1.15 14.19
N LYS A 168 -12.34 -2.07 13.53
CA LYS A 168 -10.88 -2.22 13.70
C LYS A 168 -10.09 -0.97 13.30
N ASP A 169 -10.59 -0.16 12.37
CA ASP A 169 -9.89 1.02 11.84
C ASP A 169 -10.36 2.32 12.49
N LYS A 170 -11.28 2.27 13.45
CA LYS A 170 -11.81 3.46 14.14
C LYS A 170 -10.73 4.28 14.84
N HIS A 171 -9.71 3.63 15.36
CA HIS A 171 -8.57 4.29 16.00
C HIS A 171 -7.75 5.19 15.05
N LYS A 172 -7.98 5.10 13.73
CA LYS A 172 -7.31 5.94 12.73
C LYS A 172 -8.03 7.26 12.48
N GLU A 173 -9.24 7.45 13.01
CA GLU A 173 -9.97 8.72 12.91
C GLU A 173 -9.17 9.82 13.62
N GLY A 174 -8.95 10.96 12.94
CA GLY A 174 -8.06 12.04 13.37
C GLY A 174 -6.64 11.98 12.79
N ASN A 175 -6.18 10.84 12.26
CA ASN A 175 -4.85 10.75 11.67
C ASN A 175 -4.72 11.63 10.43
N VAL A 176 -3.55 12.23 10.27
CA VAL A 176 -3.19 13.04 9.10
C VAL A 176 -2.20 12.25 8.25
N ILE A 177 -2.52 12.13 6.96
CA ILE A 177 -1.67 11.48 5.96
C ILE A 177 -1.14 12.58 5.05
N ASP A 178 0.16 12.80 5.06
CA ASP A 178 0.84 13.62 4.07
C ASP A 178 0.99 12.81 2.78
N VAL A 179 0.66 13.41 1.65
CA VAL A 179 0.80 12.79 0.34
C VAL A 179 1.53 13.76 -0.60
N GLU A 180 2.55 13.24 -1.26
CA GLU A 180 3.33 13.93 -2.26
C GLU A 180 3.29 13.16 -3.58
N ILE A 181 2.92 13.84 -4.65
CA ILE A 181 3.08 13.37 -6.02
C ILE A 181 4.55 13.52 -6.37
N ILE A 182 5.20 12.41 -6.70
CA ILE A 182 6.64 12.35 -6.97
C ILE A 182 6.96 12.07 -8.44
N GLU A 183 5.99 11.61 -9.25
CA GLU A 183 6.15 11.51 -10.70
C GLU A 183 4.77 11.60 -11.37
N VAL A 184 4.68 12.33 -12.49
CA VAL A 184 3.49 12.36 -13.35
C VAL A 184 3.76 11.47 -14.55
N LEU A 185 3.04 10.35 -14.67
CA LEU A 185 3.26 9.38 -15.75
C LEU A 185 2.55 9.82 -17.04
N ASN A 186 1.36 10.42 -16.88
CA ASN A 186 0.54 10.99 -17.93
C ASN A 186 -0.56 11.87 -17.28
N ASP A 187 -1.50 12.39 -18.07
CA ASP A 187 -2.58 13.27 -17.60
C ASP A 187 -3.59 12.60 -16.64
N THR A 188 -3.49 11.28 -16.47
CA THR A 188 -4.40 10.48 -15.64
C THR A 188 -3.70 9.76 -14.49
N THR A 189 -2.42 9.40 -14.64
CA THR A 189 -1.71 8.55 -13.68
C THR A 189 -0.53 9.28 -13.06
N TYR A 190 -0.39 9.13 -11.74
CA TYR A 190 0.76 9.64 -11.00
C TYR A 190 1.25 8.65 -9.95
N LEU A 191 2.55 8.72 -9.67
CA LEU A 191 3.20 8.06 -8.55
C LEU A 191 3.18 8.98 -7.33
N TYR A 192 2.83 8.44 -6.18
CA TYR A 192 2.84 9.16 -4.92
C TYR A 192 3.70 8.46 -3.87
N LYS A 193 4.16 9.23 -2.89
CA LYS A 193 4.60 8.75 -1.58
C LYS A 193 3.69 9.34 -0.50
N ALA A 194 3.37 8.56 0.52
CA ALA A 194 2.50 8.97 1.60
C ALA A 194 3.00 8.46 2.95
N ASN A 195 2.81 9.23 4.01
CA ASN A 195 3.16 8.85 5.37
C ASN A 195 2.12 9.43 6.35
N VAL A 196 1.95 8.78 7.50
CA VAL A 196 1.11 9.30 8.57
C VAL A 196 1.93 10.29 9.38
N SER A 197 1.53 11.57 9.40
CA SER A 197 2.32 12.67 9.99
C SER A 197 2.38 12.60 11.52
N ASN A 198 1.38 12.00 12.14
CA ASN A 198 1.22 11.94 13.59
C ASN A 198 1.63 10.57 14.18
N ASP A 199 2.38 9.77 13.43
CA ASP A 199 2.91 8.48 13.85
C ASP A 199 4.36 8.33 13.38
N ASP A 200 5.31 8.55 14.30
CA ASP A 200 6.75 8.47 14.03
C ASP A 200 7.22 7.07 13.61
N LYS A 201 6.37 6.05 13.75
CA LYS A 201 6.63 4.67 13.32
C LYS A 201 6.01 4.36 11.96
N ALA A 202 5.32 5.31 11.34
CA ALA A 202 4.63 5.07 10.08
C ALA A 202 5.64 4.93 8.93
N ASN A 203 5.56 3.80 8.24
CA ASN A 203 6.29 3.60 7.01
C ASN A 203 5.76 4.52 5.90
N ILE A 204 6.68 5.01 5.08
CA ILE A 204 6.34 5.69 3.83
C ILE A 204 5.79 4.63 2.85
N VAL A 205 4.64 4.93 2.25
CA VAL A 205 3.99 4.09 1.24
C VAL A 205 4.03 4.78 -0.11
N PHE A 206 4.50 4.05 -1.12
CA PHE A 206 4.57 4.42 -2.51
C PHE A 206 3.48 3.68 -3.30
N GLY A 207 2.88 4.35 -4.27
CA GLY A 207 1.88 3.71 -5.12
C GLY A 207 1.46 4.54 -6.31
N LEU A 208 0.68 3.92 -7.19
CA LEU A 208 0.11 4.58 -8.36
C LEU A 208 -1.38 4.84 -8.15
N ILE A 209 -1.81 6.05 -8.51
CA ILE A 209 -3.22 6.43 -8.56
C ILE A 209 -3.54 6.87 -9.99
N THR A 210 -4.61 6.30 -10.53
CA THR A 210 -5.08 6.61 -11.89
C THR A 210 -6.46 7.26 -11.82
N LYS A 211 -6.57 8.44 -12.41
CA LYS A 211 -7.80 9.18 -12.66
C LYS A 211 -8.56 8.48 -13.77
N PHE A 212 -9.87 8.32 -13.59
CA PHE A 212 -10.72 7.77 -14.63
C PHE A 212 -11.96 8.63 -14.81
N VAL A 213 -12.41 8.72 -16.06
CA VAL A 213 -13.70 9.32 -16.41
C VAL A 213 -14.68 8.18 -16.60
N LYS A 214 -15.72 8.16 -15.74
CA LYS A 214 -16.94 7.38 -15.92
C LYS A 214 -18.05 8.36 -16.17
#